data_AF-A0A1G9SK03-F1
#
_entry.id   AF-A0A1G9SK03-F1
#
_cell.length_a   1.000
_cell.length_b   1.000
_cell.length_c   1.000
_cell.angle_alpha   90.00
_cell.angle_beta   90.00
_cell.angle_gamma   90.00
#
_symmetry.space_group_name_H-M   'P 1'
#
loop_
_entity.id
_entity.type
_entity.pdbx_description
1 polymer ?
#
loop_
_entity_poly.entity_id
_entity_poly.type
_entity_poly.pdbx_seq_one_letter_code
_entity_poly.pdbx_strand_id
1 'polypeptide(L)'
;MKPDRPQWINEVAAITGVVFVLAFLTNLLVVVLAPRSYAAFADWAGAPGWVRDLWAVTVGAHPAFWMPLVAAYQLAVGVCALTARRRVLGVSGAALFHCGLLLLGMWPYALPVLAILLVTLWHAMRPLSDKEKKP
;
A
#
# COMPACT_ATOMS: atom_id res chain seq x y z
N MET A 1 13.11 -29.24 3.31
CA MET A 1 11.99 -28.28 3.22
C MET A 1 12.43 -27.00 3.91
N LYS A 2 12.28 -25.82 3.30
CA LYS A 2 12.51 -24.56 4.04
C LYS A 2 11.45 -24.53 5.16
N PRO A 3 11.81 -24.18 6.41
CA PRO A 3 10.81 -24.03 7.46
C PRO A 3 9.70 -23.13 6.96
N ASP A 4 8.50 -23.68 6.90
CA ASP A 4 7.36 -22.98 6.34
C ASP A 4 7.06 -21.80 7.24
N ARG A 5 7.21 -20.59 6.69
CA ARG A 5 6.83 -19.37 7.39
C ARG A 5 5.36 -19.48 7.83
N PRO A 6 4.97 -18.84 8.94
CA PRO A 6 3.59 -18.85 9.40
C PRO A 6 2.61 -18.54 8.25
N GLN A 7 1.59 -19.38 8.09
CA GLN A 7 0.63 -19.31 6.97
C GLN A 7 -0.02 -17.92 6.85
N TRP A 8 -0.30 -17.27 7.98
CA TRP A 8 -0.91 -15.94 8.03
C TRP A 8 -0.08 -14.86 7.31
N ILE A 9 1.25 -14.98 7.23
CA ILE A 9 2.10 -14.04 6.48
C ILE A 9 1.78 -14.10 4.98
N ASN A 10 1.51 -15.31 4.49
CA ASN A 10 1.16 -15.53 3.09
C ASN A 10 -0.24 -15.01 2.78
N GLU A 11 -1.16 -15.19 3.72
CA GLU A 11 -2.54 -14.68 3.63
C GLU A 11 -2.57 -13.15 3.65
N VAL A 12 -1.88 -12.50 4.59
CA VAL A 12 -1.79 -11.03 4.66
C VAL A 12 -1.23 -10.47 3.35
N ALA A 13 -0.19 -11.09 2.80
CA ALA A 13 0.36 -10.65 1.52
C ALA A 13 -0.60 -10.85 0.34
N ALA A 14 -1.34 -11.97 0.31
CA ALA A 14 -2.32 -12.21 -0.73
C ALA A 14 -3.47 -11.20 -0.66
N ILE A 15 -4.01 -10.96 0.53
CA ILE A 15 -5.06 -9.96 0.80
C ILE A 15 -4.57 -8.57 0.38
N THR A 16 -3.36 -8.19 0.82
CA THR A 16 -2.72 -6.93 0.41
C THR A 16 -2.63 -6.83 -1.11
N GLY A 17 -2.19 -7.90 -1.76
CA GLY A 17 -2.07 -7.97 -3.20
C GLY A 17 -3.39 -7.71 -3.93
N VAL A 18 -4.45 -8.43 -3.53
CA VAL A 18 -5.80 -8.27 -4.08
C VAL A 18 -6.33 -6.86 -3.85
N VAL A 19 -6.21 -6.33 -2.63
CA VAL A 19 -6.68 -4.98 -2.29
C VAL A 19 -5.98 -3.92 -3.15
N PHE A 20 -4.67 -4.05 -3.37
CA PHE A 20 -3.92 -3.10 -4.20
C PHE A 20 -4.26 -3.20 -5.69
N VAL A 21 -4.56 -4.39 -6.23
CA VAL A 21 -5.08 -4.53 -7.59
C VAL A 21 -6.47 -3.90 -7.73
N LEU A 22 -7.34 -4.08 -6.74
CA LEU A 22 -8.65 -3.42 -6.71
C LEU A 22 -8.53 -1.89 -6.57
N ALA A 23 -7.56 -1.42 -5.79
CA ALA A 23 -7.27 0.01 -5.67
C ALA A 23 -6.77 0.60 -7.00
N PHE A 24 -5.92 -0.13 -7.74
CA PHE A 24 -5.51 0.26 -9.09
C PHE A 24 -6.71 0.44 -10.01
N LEU A 25 -7.61 -0.55 -10.07
CA LEU A 25 -8.82 -0.48 -10.92
C LEU A 25 -9.73 0.68 -10.50
N THR A 26 -9.94 0.84 -9.19
CA THR A 26 -10.76 1.93 -8.63
C THR A 26 -10.17 3.30 -8.99
N ASN A 27 -8.86 3.51 -8.84
CA ASN A 27 -8.23 4.79 -9.16
C ASN A 27 -8.30 5.10 -10.65
N LEU A 28 -8.09 4.12 -11.54
CA LEU A 28 -8.29 4.35 -12.98
C LEU A 28 -9.74 4.74 -13.29
N LEU A 29 -10.71 4.06 -12.69
CA LEU A 29 -12.12 4.36 -12.90
C LEU A 29 -12.48 5.77 -12.42
N VAL A 30 -12.02 6.16 -11.22
CA VAL A 30 -12.29 7.50 -10.66
C VAL A 30 -11.61 8.59 -11.47
N VAL A 31 -10.40 8.38 -11.98
CA VAL A 31 -9.73 9.33 -12.88
C VAL A 31 -10.55 9.59 -14.15
N VAL A 32 -11.19 8.56 -14.69
CA VAL A 32 -12.00 8.68 -15.91
C VAL A 32 -13.39 9.27 -15.62
N LEU A 33 -14.06 8.79 -14.58
CA LEU A 33 -15.46 9.13 -14.30
C LEU A 33 -15.65 10.38 -13.44
N ALA A 34 -14.70 10.68 -12.56
CA ALA A 34 -14.83 11.73 -11.56
C ALA A 34 -13.48 12.41 -11.21
N PRO A 35 -12.66 12.85 -12.19
CA PRO A 35 -11.32 13.39 -11.90
C PRO A 35 -11.32 14.59 -10.95
N ARG A 36 -12.41 15.38 -10.93
CA ARG A 36 -12.55 16.53 -10.02
C ARG A 36 -12.66 16.14 -8.55
N SER A 37 -13.00 14.89 -8.21
CA SER A 37 -13.06 14.44 -6.82
C SER A 37 -11.69 14.46 -6.15
N TYR A 38 -10.60 14.33 -6.93
CA TYR A 38 -9.25 14.39 -6.40
C TYR A 38 -8.88 15.76 -5.86
N ALA A 39 -9.45 16.86 -6.38
CA ALA A 39 -9.14 18.20 -5.88
C ALA A 39 -9.54 18.37 -4.40
N ALA A 40 -10.68 17.80 -3.99
CA ALA A 40 -11.19 17.88 -2.63
C ALA A 40 -10.62 16.80 -1.69
N PHE A 41 -9.81 15.86 -2.21
CA PHE A 41 -9.38 14.68 -1.44
C PHE A 41 -8.51 15.03 -0.23
N ALA A 42 -7.53 15.93 -0.39
CA ALA A 42 -6.62 16.27 0.70
C ALA A 42 -7.32 16.99 1.86
N ASP A 43 -8.32 17.83 1.58
CA ASP A 43 -9.16 18.44 2.61
C ASP A 43 -10.01 17.38 3.32
N TRP A 44 -10.67 16.51 2.56
CA TRP A 44 -11.46 15.41 3.12
C TRP A 44 -10.63 14.45 3.97
N ALA A 45 -9.38 14.19 3.56
CA ALA A 45 -8.44 13.33 4.26
C ALA A 45 -7.89 13.94 5.56
N GLY A 46 -8.13 15.23 5.81
CA GLY A 46 -7.60 15.93 6.98
C GLY A 46 -6.09 16.24 6.87
N ALA A 47 -5.59 16.44 5.66
CA ALA A 47 -4.17 16.66 5.43
C ALA A 47 -3.67 17.99 6.06
N PRO A 48 -2.42 18.03 6.58
CA PRO A 48 -1.80 19.27 7.03
C PRO A 48 -1.76 20.33 5.92
N GLY A 49 -1.74 21.62 6.29
CA GLY A 49 -1.81 22.74 5.33
C GLY A 49 -0.85 22.61 4.14
N TRP A 50 0.44 22.37 4.40
CA TRP A 50 1.44 22.22 3.33
C TRP A 50 1.20 21.01 2.40
N VAL A 51 0.61 19.93 2.92
CA VAL A 51 0.25 18.75 2.11
C VAL A 51 -0.93 19.08 1.21
N ARG A 52 -1.91 19.84 1.72
CA ARG A 52 -3.04 20.32 0.93
C ARG A 52 -2.59 21.24 -0.19
N ASP A 53 -1.69 22.16 0.09
CA ASP A 53 -1.12 23.08 -0.91
C ASP A 53 -0.38 22.30 -2.00
N LEU A 54 0.48 21.35 -1.60
CA LEU A 54 1.20 20.48 -2.54
C LEU A 54 0.22 19.64 -3.37
N TRP A 55 -0.80 19.08 -2.75
CA TRP A 55 -1.82 18.28 -3.42
C TRP A 55 -2.60 19.10 -4.44
N ALA A 56 -3.02 20.32 -4.08
CA ALA A 56 -3.76 21.22 -4.94
C ALA A 56 -3.00 21.55 -6.23
N VAL A 57 -1.69 21.83 -6.13
CA VAL A 57 -0.86 22.14 -7.31
C VAL A 57 -0.38 20.91 -8.09
N THR A 58 -0.53 19.71 -7.53
CA THR A 58 -0.14 18.44 -8.19
C THR A 58 -1.36 17.62 -8.58
N VAL A 59 -1.81 16.71 -7.72
CA VAL A 59 -2.89 15.74 -7.97
C VAL A 59 -4.22 16.44 -8.22
N GLY A 60 -4.50 17.53 -7.49
CA GLY A 60 -5.72 18.32 -7.66
C GLY A 60 -5.78 19.04 -9.00
N ALA A 61 -4.68 19.66 -9.43
CA ALA A 61 -4.58 20.37 -10.71
C ALA A 61 -4.51 19.43 -11.92
N HIS A 62 -3.80 18.30 -11.78
CA HIS A 62 -3.49 17.39 -12.89
C HIS A 62 -3.77 15.91 -12.54
N PRO A 63 -5.00 15.54 -12.16
CA PRO A 63 -5.32 14.18 -11.73
C PRO A 63 -5.07 13.14 -12.84
N ALA A 64 -5.30 13.50 -14.10
CA ALA A 64 -5.08 12.62 -15.25
C ALA A 64 -3.60 12.25 -15.49
N PHE A 65 -2.65 12.99 -14.91
CA PHE A 65 -1.23 12.65 -14.96
C PHE A 65 -0.80 11.89 -13.70
N TRP A 66 -1.11 12.43 -12.52
CA TRP A 66 -0.61 11.89 -11.25
C TRP A 66 -1.29 10.59 -10.82
N MET A 67 -2.60 10.47 -11.00
CA MET A 67 -3.34 9.32 -10.50
C MET A 67 -3.07 8.03 -11.30
N PRO A 68 -2.84 8.05 -12.63
CA PRO A 68 -2.33 6.88 -13.34
C PRO A 68 -0.97 6.39 -12.82
N LEU A 69 -0.08 7.30 -12.40
CA LEU A 69 1.21 6.91 -11.78
C LEU A 69 0.98 6.23 -10.42
N VAL A 70 0.09 6.78 -9.60
CA VAL A 70 -0.31 6.15 -8.32
C VAL A 70 -0.95 4.79 -8.55
N ALA A 71 -1.83 4.67 -9.55
CA ALA A 71 -2.47 3.42 -9.91
C ALA A 71 -1.43 2.38 -10.39
N ALA A 72 -0.49 2.77 -11.26
CA ALA A 72 0.60 1.90 -11.71
C ALA A 72 1.47 1.41 -10.55
N TYR A 73 1.78 2.29 -9.58
CA TYR A 73 2.44 1.91 -8.34
C TYR A 73 1.62 0.85 -7.58
N GLN A 74 0.31 1.08 -7.42
CA GLN A 74 -0.56 0.13 -6.72
C GLN A 74 -0.59 -1.24 -7.42
N LEU A 75 -0.66 -1.28 -8.75
CA LEU A 75 -0.59 -2.51 -9.51
C LEU A 75 0.74 -3.24 -9.29
N ALA A 76 1.87 -2.52 -9.35
CA ALA A 76 3.19 -3.10 -9.13
C ALA A 76 3.31 -3.71 -7.73
N VAL A 77 2.85 -3.00 -6.70
CA VAL A 77 2.76 -3.49 -5.32
C VAL A 77 1.89 -4.75 -5.24
N GLY A 78 0.69 -4.71 -5.84
CA GLY A 78 -0.25 -5.81 -5.86
C GLY A 78 0.34 -7.08 -6.47
N VAL A 79 0.93 -6.96 -7.67
CA VAL A 79 1.59 -8.06 -8.38
C VAL A 79 2.77 -8.62 -7.59
N CYS A 80 3.57 -7.76 -6.96
CA CYS A 80 4.70 -8.20 -6.14
C CYS A 80 4.23 -8.97 -4.90
N ALA A 81 3.17 -8.52 -4.22
CA ALA A 81 2.63 -9.17 -3.02
C ALA A 81 2.04 -10.57 -3.32
N LEU A 82 1.41 -10.71 -4.49
CA LEU A 82 0.87 -11.99 -4.98
C LEU A 82 1.97 -12.95 -5.47
N THR A 83 3.14 -12.44 -5.86
CA THR A 83 4.25 -13.26 -6.35
C THR A 83 5.12 -13.77 -5.20
N ALA A 84 5.17 -15.09 -4.98
CA ALA A 84 5.90 -15.70 -3.86
C ALA A 84 7.35 -15.20 -3.69
N ARG A 85 8.10 -15.03 -4.79
CA ARG A 85 9.50 -14.54 -4.78
C ARG A 85 9.64 -13.05 -4.46
N ARG A 86 8.59 -12.24 -4.67
CA ARG A 86 8.59 -10.78 -4.52
C ARG A 86 7.65 -10.30 -3.41
N ARG A 87 7.09 -11.23 -2.63
CA ARG A 87 6.10 -10.97 -1.60
C ARG A 87 6.54 -9.90 -0.60
N VAL A 88 7.78 -9.99 -0.13
CA VAL A 88 8.34 -8.99 0.80
C VAL A 88 8.38 -7.61 0.17
N LEU A 89 8.78 -7.49 -1.11
CA LEU A 89 8.76 -6.21 -1.83
C LEU A 89 7.34 -5.65 -1.95
N GLY A 90 6.36 -6.50 -2.25
CA GLY A 90 4.95 -6.10 -2.29
C GLY A 90 4.44 -5.59 -0.95
N VAL A 91 4.68 -6.33 0.14
CA VAL A 91 4.27 -5.90 1.49
C VAL A 91 5.00 -4.63 1.93
N SER A 92 6.29 -4.48 1.61
CA SER A 92 7.05 -3.25 1.87
C SER A 92 6.51 -2.06 1.09
N GLY A 93 6.15 -2.25 -0.19
CA GLY A 93 5.51 -1.20 -1.00
C GLY A 93 4.13 -0.83 -0.46
N ALA A 94 3.36 -1.80 0.02
CA ALA A 94 2.10 -1.51 0.69
C ALA A 94 2.30 -0.70 1.98
N ALA A 95 3.31 -1.03 2.79
CA ALA A 95 3.65 -0.25 3.99
C ALA A 95 4.03 1.19 3.63
N LEU A 96 4.87 1.38 2.60
CA LEU A 96 5.27 2.70 2.11
C LEU A 96 4.06 3.55 1.65
N PHE A 97 3.10 2.92 0.97
CA PHE A 97 1.86 3.59 0.57
C PHE A 97 1.08 4.12 1.79
N HIS A 98 0.96 3.31 2.83
CA HIS A 98 0.26 3.70 4.06
C HIS A 98 1.00 4.83 4.80
N CYS A 99 2.33 4.88 4.75
CA CYS A 99 3.07 6.04 5.23
C CYS A 99 2.66 7.32 4.48
N GLY A 100 2.48 7.25 3.15
CA GLY A 100 1.93 8.36 2.36
C GLY A 100 0.52 8.76 2.79
N LEU A 101 -0.35 7.81 3.10
CA LEU A 101 -1.70 8.09 3.63
C LEU A 101 -1.67 8.76 5.00
N LEU A 102 -0.71 8.41 5.87
CA LEU A 102 -0.51 9.10 7.15
C LEU A 102 -0.13 10.57 6.94
N LEU A 103 0.75 10.86 5.97
CA LEU A 103 1.08 12.24 5.60
C LEU A 103 -0.14 13.02 5.11
N LEU A 104 -1.07 12.35 4.43
CA LEU A 104 -2.35 12.90 3.98
C LEU A 104 -3.38 13.06 5.11
N GLY A 105 -3.06 12.71 6.36
CA GLY A 105 -3.99 12.86 7.48
C GLY A 105 -4.93 11.67 7.71
N MET A 106 -4.82 10.59 6.93
CA MET A 106 -5.68 9.41 7.04
C MET A 106 -5.28 8.45 8.19
N TRP A 107 -4.97 9.01 9.36
CA TRP A 107 -4.45 8.27 10.53
C TRP A 107 -5.33 7.09 10.96
N PRO A 108 -6.66 7.25 11.15
CA PRO A 108 -7.48 6.16 11.67
C PRO A 108 -7.55 4.96 10.71
N TYR A 109 -7.40 5.21 9.41
CA TYR A 109 -7.41 4.18 8.38
C TYR A 109 -6.02 3.55 8.21
N ALA A 110 -4.98 4.37 8.10
CA ALA A 110 -3.67 3.88 7.71
C ALA A 110 -2.87 3.25 8.86
N LEU A 111 -3.06 3.70 10.11
CA LEU A 111 -2.29 3.19 11.25
C LEU A 111 -2.51 1.68 11.52
N PRO A 112 -3.75 1.16 11.62
CA PRO A 112 -3.95 -0.25 11.92
C PRO A 112 -3.39 -1.17 10.83
N VAL A 113 -3.58 -0.78 9.57
CA VAL A 113 -3.07 -1.55 8.43
C VAL A 113 -1.55 -1.51 8.40
N LEU A 114 -0.94 -0.34 8.60
CA LEU A 114 0.51 -0.22 8.67
C LEU A 114 1.10 -1.08 9.78
N ALA A 115 0.48 -1.11 10.97
CA ALA A 115 0.93 -1.97 12.07
C ALA A 115 0.94 -3.46 11.67
N ILE A 116 -0.12 -3.95 11.03
CA ILE A 116 -0.20 -5.32 10.53
C ILE A 116 0.91 -5.59 9.49
N LEU A 117 1.13 -4.68 8.56
CA LEU A 117 2.15 -4.81 7.52
C LEU A 117 3.56 -4.84 8.13
N LEU A 118 3.85 -3.98 9.11
CA LEU A 118 5.15 -3.95 9.80
C LEU A 118 5.41 -5.22 10.61
N VAL A 119 4.41 -5.74 11.33
CA VAL A 119 4.52 -7.03 12.03
C VAL A 119 4.75 -8.16 11.03
N THR A 120 4.03 -8.15 9.91
CA THR A 120 4.21 -9.13 8.82
C THR A 120 5.63 -9.10 8.27
N LEU A 121 6.18 -7.91 8.01
CA LEU A 121 7.55 -7.72 7.53
C LEU A 121 8.58 -8.17 8.56
N TRP A 122 8.39 -7.82 9.84
CA TRP A 122 9.27 -8.26 10.92
C TRP A 122 9.39 -9.77 10.98
N HIS A 123 8.27 -10.49 10.94
CA HIS A 123 8.27 -11.96 10.92
C HIS A 123 8.79 -12.54 9.60
N ALA A 124 8.55 -11.87 8.47
CA ALA A 124 9.04 -12.30 7.16
C ALA A 124 10.55 -12.08 6.97
N MET A 125 11.18 -11.19 7.74
CA MET A 125 12.62 -10.92 7.64
C MET A 125 13.46 -11.63 8.70
N ARG A 126 12.83 -12.17 9.76
CA ARG A 126 13.55 -12.90 10.80
C ARG A 126 14.26 -14.15 10.23
N PRO A 127 15.55 -14.35 10.57
CA PRO A 127 16.22 -15.62 10.32
C PRO A 127 15.48 -16.73 11.07
N LEU A 128 15.34 -17.88 10.43
CA LEU A 128 14.80 -19.09 11.08
C LEU A 128 15.75 -19.51 12.21
N SER A 129 15.20 -19.79 13.39
CA SER A 129 16.00 -20.12 14.57
C SER A 129 16.73 -21.44 14.36
N ASP A 130 17.98 -21.56 14.82
CA ASP A 130 18.75 -22.81 14.76
C ASP A 130 18.07 -23.99 15.48
N LYS A 131 17.10 -23.73 16.38
CA LYS A 131 16.30 -24.78 17.03
C LYS A 131 15.33 -25.49 16.07
N GLU A 132 14.99 -24.90 14.93
CA GLU A 132 14.13 -25.48 13.89
C GLU A 132 14.94 -26.25 12.82
N LYS A 133 16.27 -26.33 12.97
CA LYS A 133 17.17 -27.05 12.05
C LYS A 133 17.48 -28.49 12.45
N LYS A 134 16.95 -29.00 13.58
CA LYS A 134 17.13 -30.40 13.95
C LYS A 134 15.94 -31.25 13.46
N PRO A 135 16.19 -32.29 12.63
CA PRO A 135 15.18 -33.25 12.21
C PRO A 135 14.69 -34.11 13.38
#